data_AF-A0A0D7X6C5-F1
#
_entry.id   AF-A0A0D7X6C5-F1
#
_cell.length_a   1.000
_cell.length_b   1.000
_cell.length_c   1.000
_cell.angle_alpha   90.00
_cell.angle_beta   90.00
_cell.angle_gamma   90.00
#
_symmetry.space_group_name_H-M   'P 1'
#
loop_
_entity.id
_entity.type
_entity.pdbx_description
1 polymer ?
#
loop_
_entity_poly.entity_id
_entity_poly.type
_entity_poly.pdbx_seq_one_letter_code
_entity_poly.pdbx_strand_id
1 'polypeptide(L)'
;MRWEEVKERFPNEWVVLEAIKAYSKDGQRFIEEMTVIDTFDDSTNAFKRYNELHRVDPQREYCFFHTSRATVTAKERYVGIRGPR
;
A
#
# COMPACT_ATOMS: atom_id res chain seq x y z
N MET A 1 3.26 -5.91 10.18
CA MET A 1 3.99 -4.79 10.83
C MET A 1 3.20 -3.51 10.66
N ARG A 2 3.35 -2.55 11.57
CA ARG A 2 2.71 -1.23 11.51
C ARG A 2 3.50 -0.28 10.63
N TRP A 3 2.87 0.80 10.18
CA TRP A 3 3.55 1.80 9.33
C TRP A 3 4.77 2.43 10.00
N GLU A 4 4.74 2.63 11.31
CA GLU A 4 5.89 3.16 12.07
C GLU A 4 7.13 2.27 11.94
N GLU A 5 6.95 0.95 12.09
CA GLU A 5 8.03 -0.03 11.90
C GLU A 5 8.56 -0.04 10.46
N VAL A 6 7.68 0.17 9.47
CA VAL A 6 8.09 0.26 8.06
C VAL A 6 9.00 1.46 7.84
N LYS A 7 8.66 2.62 8.41
CA LYS A 7 9.50 3.84 8.29
C LYS A 7 10.87 3.66 8.94
N GLU A 8 10.94 2.97 10.07
CA GLU A 8 12.21 2.71 10.78
C GLU A 8 13.11 1.76 9.99
N ARG A 9 12.51 0.74 9.35
CA ARG A 9 13.25 -0.27 8.59
C ARG A 9 13.67 0.18 7.19
N PHE A 10 12.86 1.04 6.55
CA PHE A 10 13.02 1.46 5.16
C PHE A 10 12.96 2.99 5.03
N PRO A 11 13.89 3.73 5.65
CA PRO A 11 13.84 5.18 5.67
C PRO A 11 14.13 5.80 4.30
N ASN A 12 13.31 6.77 3.88
CA ASN A 12 13.43 7.49 2.60
C ASN A 12 13.37 6.60 1.35
N GLU A 13 12.55 5.55 1.40
CA GLU A 13 12.33 4.64 0.28
C GLU A 13 10.86 4.62 -0.14
N TRP A 14 10.62 4.18 -1.37
CA TRP A 14 9.32 3.71 -1.82
C TRP A 14 9.14 2.25 -1.42
N VAL A 15 8.05 1.96 -0.72
CA VAL A 15 7.69 0.60 -0.32
C VAL A 15 6.44 0.16 -1.05
N VAL A 16 6.46 -1.04 -1.60
CA VAL A 16 5.28 -1.77 -2.09
C VAL A 16 4.87 -2.73 -1.00
N LEU A 17 3.59 -2.71 -0.63
CA LEU A 17 3.08 -3.48 0.49
C LEU A 17 1.71 -4.08 0.19
N GLU A 18 1.40 -5.15 0.91
CA GLU A 18 0.05 -5.71 1.03
C GLU A 18 -0.57 -5.24 2.35
N ALA A 19 -1.78 -4.68 2.29
CA ALA A 19 -2.57 -4.38 3.48
C ALA A 19 -3.17 -5.70 4.02
N ILE A 20 -2.76 -6.09 5.22
CA ILE A 20 -3.24 -7.29 5.91
C ILE A 20 -4.50 -6.96 6.73
N LYS A 21 -4.50 -5.78 7.35
CA LYS A 21 -5.63 -5.30 8.14
C LYS A 21 -5.85 -3.83 7.87
N ALA A 22 -7.07 -3.49 7.45
CA ALA A 22 -7.47 -2.13 7.16
C ALA A 22 -8.95 -1.92 7.51
N TYR A 23 -9.31 -0.70 7.93
CA TYR A 23 -10.69 -0.32 8.18
C TYR A 23 -11.06 0.92 7.37
N SER A 24 -12.33 1.04 7.00
CA SER A 24 -12.86 2.23 6.34
C SER A 24 -13.50 3.14 7.37
N LYS A 25 -13.18 4.44 7.31
CA LYS A 25 -13.82 5.49 8.11
C LYS A 25 -13.88 6.78 7.28
N ASP A 26 -15.04 7.43 7.24
CA ASP A 26 -15.24 8.72 6.56
C ASP A 26 -14.79 8.73 5.07
N GLY A 27 -15.03 7.62 4.34
CA GLY A 27 -14.65 7.49 2.93
C GLY A 27 -13.16 7.24 2.69
N GLN A 28 -12.39 7.00 3.76
CA GLN A 28 -10.96 6.73 3.73
C GLN A 28 -10.69 5.33 4.28
N ARG A 29 -9.75 4.63 3.64
CA ARG A 29 -9.24 3.34 4.08
C ARG A 29 -7.95 3.56 4.88
N PHE A 30 -7.96 3.15 6.14
CA PHE A 30 -6.82 3.24 7.05
C PHE A 30 -6.18 1.87 7.18
N ILE A 31 -4.88 1.78 6.91
CA ILE A 31 -4.12 0.52 6.98
C ILE A 31 -3.52 0.41 8.38
N GLU A 32 -3.94 -0.61 9.13
CA GLU A 32 -3.42 -0.90 10.48
C GLU A 32 -2.20 -1.81 10.43
N GLU A 33 -2.27 -2.84 9.59
CA GLU A 33 -1.22 -3.85 9.46
C GLU A 33 -0.91 -4.13 8.00
N MET A 34 0.38 -4.22 7.71
CA MET A 34 0.89 -4.47 6.37
C MET A 34 2.07 -5.42 6.36
N THR A 35 2.33 -5.97 5.17
CA THR A 35 3.54 -6.71 4.82
C THR A 35 4.24 -5.99 3.69
N VAL A 36 5.49 -5.58 3.90
CA VAL A 36 6.33 -5.01 2.83
C VAL A 36 6.75 -6.14 1.90
N ILE A 37 6.49 -5.97 0.61
CA ILE A 37 6.82 -6.94 -0.44
C ILE A 37 8.17 -6.59 -1.07
N ASP A 38 8.34 -5.32 -1.46
CA ASP A 38 9.54 -4.82 -2.13
C ASP A 38 9.79 -3.36 -1.79
N THR A 39 11.04 -2.91 -1.91
CA THR A 39 11.45 -1.50 -1.75
C THR A 39 12.21 -0.99 -2.96
N PHE A 40 12.12 0.31 -3.18
CA PHE A 40 12.67 1.01 -4.33
C PHE A 40 13.14 2.41 -3.93
N ASP A 41 14.15 2.92 -4.62
CA ASP A 41 14.63 4.31 -4.52
C ASP A 41 13.74 5.28 -5.31
N ASP A 42 13.05 4.80 -6.35
CA ASP A 42 12.18 5.60 -7.21
C ASP A 42 10.71 5.14 -7.25
N SER A 43 9.83 6.10 -7.51
CA SER A 43 8.39 5.87 -7.57
C SER A 43 7.95 5.07 -8.78
N THR A 44 8.72 5.10 -9.87
CA THR A 44 8.35 4.46 -11.14
C THR A 44 8.49 2.95 -11.03
N ASN A 45 9.58 2.47 -10.42
CA ASN A 45 9.79 1.05 -10.20
C ASN A 45 8.82 0.51 -9.13
N ALA A 46 8.56 1.25 -8.05
CA ALA A 46 7.52 0.90 -7.09
C ALA A 46 6.13 0.76 -7.75
N PHE A 47 5.77 1.71 -8.62
CA PHE A 47 4.50 1.67 -9.34
C PHE A 47 4.42 0.51 -10.35
N LYS A 48 5.51 0.21 -11.08
CA LYS A 48 5.57 -0.95 -11.97
C LYS A 48 5.35 -2.24 -11.18
N ARG A 49 6.04 -2.41 -10.05
CA ARG A 49 5.91 -3.59 -9.20
C ARG A 49 4.50 -3.75 -8.63
N TYR A 50 3.92 -2.65 -8.14
CA TYR A 50 2.52 -2.62 -7.73
C TYR A 50 1.57 -3.10 -8.84
N ASN A 51 1.75 -2.62 -10.08
CA ASN A 51 0.91 -3.03 -11.21
C ASN A 51 1.08 -4.51 -11.58
N GLU A 52 2.30 -5.05 -11.51
CA GLU A 52 2.55 -6.48 -11.73
C GLU A 52 1.81 -7.34 -10.71
N LEU A 53 1.96 -7.03 -9.42
CA LEU A 53 1.28 -7.73 -8.33
C LEU A 53 -0.24 -7.68 -8.50
N HIS A 54 -0.77 -6.50 -8.83
CA HIS A 54 -2.20 -6.31 -9.04
C HIS A 54 -2.73 -7.06 -10.29
N ARG A 55 -1.91 -7.29 -11.31
CA ARG A 55 -2.27 -8.13 -12.47
C ARG A 55 -2.28 -9.61 -12.12
N VAL A 56 -1.35 -10.05 -11.26
CA VAL A 56 -1.22 -11.45 -10.84
C VAL A 56 -2.34 -11.83 -9.87
N ASP A 57 -2.61 -11.00 -8.86
CA ASP A 57 -3.64 -11.24 -7.86
C ASP A 57 -4.42 -9.96 -7.53
N PRO A 58 -5.42 -9.59 -8.35
CA PRO A 58 -6.19 -8.36 -8.16
C PRO A 58 -7.10 -8.37 -6.93
N GLN A 59 -7.25 -9.52 -6.26
CA GLN A 59 -8.08 -9.62 -5.05
C GLN A 59 -7.34 -9.14 -3.80
N ARG A 60 -6.01 -9.11 -3.83
CA ARG A 60 -5.19 -8.62 -2.73
C ARG A 60 -5.12 -7.11 -2.71
N GLU A 61 -5.08 -6.55 -1.51
CA GLU A 61 -5.05 -5.12 -1.27
C GLU A 61 -3.60 -4.61 -1.28
N TYR A 62 -3.03 -4.51 -2.49
CA TYR A 62 -1.69 -3.93 -2.68
C TYR A 62 -1.74 -2.40 -2.62
N CYS A 63 -0.66 -1.79 -2.12
CA CYS A 63 -0.44 -0.35 -2.11
C CYS A 63 1.06 -0.06 -2.29
N PHE A 64 1.39 1.18 -2.63
CA PHE A 64 2.77 1.66 -2.59
C PHE A 64 2.84 3.08 -2.03
N PHE A 65 3.80 3.34 -1.15
CA PHE A 65 3.95 4.59 -0.43
C PHE A 65 5.42 4.95 -0.26
N HIS A 66 5.72 6.24 -0.21
CA HIS A 66 7.03 6.71 0.24
C HIS A 66 7.05 6.80 1.77
N THR A 67 8.11 6.32 2.42
CA THR A 67 8.20 6.26 3.88
C THR A 67 8.33 7.61 4.58
N SER A 68 8.53 8.70 3.83
CA SER A 68 8.41 10.07 4.37
C SER A 68 6.98 10.45 4.76
N ARG A 69 5.95 9.70 4.34
CA ARG A 69 4.56 9.98 4.72
C ARG A 69 4.33 9.69 6.21
N ALA A 70 3.70 10.65 6.89
CA ALA A 70 3.34 10.49 8.30
C ALA A 70 2.35 9.33 8.52
N THR A 71 1.37 9.20 7.63
CA THR A 71 0.33 8.18 7.67
C THR A 71 0.06 7.61 6.28
N VAL A 72 -0.45 6.38 6.25
CA VAL A 72 -0.88 5.69 5.03
C VAL A 72 -2.40 5.54 5.03
N THR A 73 -3.04 6.29 4.13
CA THR A 73 -4.45 6.14 3.83
C THR A 73 -4.62 5.90 2.33
N ALA A 74 -5.51 4.98 1.99
CA ALA A 74 -5.95 4.78 0.61
C ALA A 74 -7.36 5.37 0.48
N LYS A 75 -7.64 6.06 -0.63
CA LYS A 75 -9.03 6.39 -0.96
C LYS A 75 -9.73 5.07 -1.31
N GLU A 76 -10.95 4.86 -0.83
CA GLU A 76 -11.71 3.62 -1.09
C GLU A 76 -11.80 3.27 -2.57
N ARG A 77 -11.75 4.28 -3.45
CA ARG A 77 -11.74 4.10 -4.91
C ARG A 77 -10.52 3.34 -5.46
N TYR A 78 -9.42 3.27 -4.72
CA TYR A 78 -8.19 2.55 -5.08
C TYR A 78 -8.03 1.21 -4.35
N VAL A 79 -8.92 0.93 -3.38
CA VAL A 79 -8.91 -0.30 -2.60
C VAL A 79 -9.87 -1.27 -3.28
N GLY A 80 -9.39 -1.96 -4.32
CA GLY A 80 -9.92 -3.27 -4.76
C GLY A 80 -11.42 -3.45 -5.07
N ILE A 81 -12.28 -2.42 -5.02
CA ILE A 81 -13.71 -2.59 -5.27
C ILE A 81 -13.99 -2.33 -6.74
N ARG A 82 -14.11 -3.43 -7.50
CA ARG A 82 -15.04 -3.47 -8.63
C ARG A 82 -16.38 -2.93 -8.11
N GLY A 83 -16.88 -1.85 -8.71
CA GLY A 83 -18.29 -1.52 -8.55
C GLY A 83 -19.15 -2.75 -8.88
N PRO A 84 -20.31 -2.91 -8.23
CA PRO A 84 -21.21 -4.00 -8.59
C PRO A 84 -21.55 -3.87 -10.08
N ARG A 85 -21.46 -4.99 -10.82
CA ARG A 85 -22.14 -5.09 -12.11
C ARG A 85 -23.64 -5.22 -11.86
#